data_AF-A0A945DSN8-F1
#
_entry.id   AF-A0A945DSN8-F1
#
_cell.length_a   1.000
_cell.length_b   1.000
_cell.length_c   1.000
_cell.angle_alpha   90.00
_cell.angle_beta   90.00
_cell.angle_gamma   90.00
#
_symmetry.space_group_name_H-M   'P 1'
#
loop_
_entity.id
_entity.type
_entity.pdbx_description
1 polymer ?
#
loop_
_entity_poly.entity_id
_entity_poly.type
_entity_poly.pdbx_seq_one_letter_code
_entity_poly.pdbx_strand_id
1 'polypeptide(L)' 'AEVLMQFADPAKNGICLSMLALNALDVIGDHADPHREAIAKFARIDPKANGRMRNYANRLIGRIVGDSR' A
#
# COMPACT_ATOMS: atom_id res chain seq x y z
N ALA A 1 -1.40 9.11 10.03
CA ALA A 1 -1.48 7.98 9.09
C ALA A 1 -2.26 6.76 9.63
N GLU A 2 -2.52 6.65 10.94
CA GLU A 2 -3.12 5.48 11.58
C GLU A 2 -4.40 4.95 10.93
N VAL A 3 -5.36 5.81 10.60
CA VAL A 3 -6.61 5.40 9.94
C VAL A 3 -6.33 4.79 8.57
N LEU A 4 -5.42 5.37 7.78
CA LEU A 4 -5.07 4.85 6.45
C LEU A 4 -4.41 3.47 6.55
N MET A 5 -3.58 3.25 7.57
CA MET A 5 -2.90 1.97 7.80
C MET A 5 -3.88 0.81 8.04
N GLN A 6 -5.06 1.07 8.60
CA GLN A 6 -6.10 0.05 8.81
C GLN A 6 -6.63 -0.51 7.49
N PHE A 7 -6.61 0.31 6.43
CA PHE A 7 -7.18 -0.02 5.12
C PHE A 7 -6.14 -0.38 4.06
N ALA A 8 -4.85 -0.13 4.32
CA ALA A 8 -3.79 -0.19 3.31
C ALA A 8 -3.33 -1.60 2.89
N ASP A 9 -3.62 -2.65 3.68
CA ASP A 9 -3.24 -4.04 3.35
C ASP A 9 -4.21 -4.68 2.33
N PRO A 10 -3.78 -4.94 1.07
CA PRO A 10 -4.64 -5.48 0.02
C PRO A 10 -5.20 -6.87 0.34
N ALA A 11 -4.47 -7.69 1.11
CA ALA A 11 -4.94 -9.02 1.48
C ALA A 11 -6.09 -8.98 2.51
N LYS A 12 -6.15 -7.91 3.32
CA LYS A 12 -7.20 -7.74 4.34
C LYS A 12 -8.41 -6.99 3.81
N ASN A 13 -8.18 -5.91 3.05
CA ASN A 13 -9.23 -4.96 2.69
C ASN A 13 -9.68 -5.06 1.23
N GLY A 14 -9.02 -5.89 0.44
CA GLY A 14 -9.21 -5.96 -1.01
C GLY A 14 -8.56 -4.78 -1.72
N ILE A 15 -8.20 -5.00 -2.98
CA ILE A 15 -7.29 -4.11 -3.68
C ILE A 15 -7.85 -2.69 -3.91
N CYS A 16 -9.16 -2.53 -4.09
CA CYS A 16 -9.76 -1.22 -4.37
C CYS A 16 -9.59 -0.27 -3.18
N LEU A 17 -9.98 -0.72 -1.99
CA LEU A 17 -9.90 0.08 -0.77
C LEU A 17 -8.44 0.33 -0.38
N SER A 18 -7.60 -0.70 -0.48
CA SER A 18 -6.18 -0.56 -0.19
C SER A 18 -5.46 0.39 -1.14
N MET A 19 -5.81 0.42 -2.43
CA MET A 19 -5.24 1.42 -3.33
C MET A 19 -5.60 2.86 -2.92
N LEU A 20 -6.83 3.12 -2.46
CA LEU A 20 -7.20 4.47 -1.99
C LEU A 20 -6.35 4.86 -0.78
N ALA A 21 -6.21 3.95 0.19
CA ALA A 21 -5.40 4.19 1.39
C ALA A 21 -3.91 4.34 1.07
N LEU A 22 -3.36 3.49 0.20
CA LEU A 22 -1.96 3.56 -0.23
C LEU A 22 -1.66 4.83 -1.01
N ASN A 23 -2.56 5.31 -1.89
CA ASN A 23 -2.34 6.59 -2.59
C ASN A 23 -2.35 7.75 -1.59
N ALA A 24 -3.23 7.72 -0.59
CA ALA A 24 -3.22 8.74 0.46
C ALA A 24 -1.92 8.70 1.28
N LEU A 25 -1.41 7.50 1.60
CA LEU A 25 -0.12 7.33 2.27
C LEU A 25 1.05 7.86 1.44
N ASP A 26 1.05 7.64 0.13
CA ASP A 26 2.05 8.18 -0.80
C ASP A 26 2.01 9.72 -0.85
N VAL A 27 0.81 10.31 -0.87
CA VAL A 27 0.63 11.78 -0.90
C VAL A 27 1.09 12.45 0.40
N ILE A 28 0.82 11.84 1.56
CA ILE A 28 1.25 12.42 2.84
C ILE A 28 2.75 12.21 3.13
N GLY A 29 3.46 11.47 2.26
CA GLY A 29 4.92 11.37 2.25
C GLY A 29 5.53 11.07 3.62
N ASP A 30 6.32 12.01 4.12
CA ASP A 30 7.04 11.93 5.40
C ASP A 30 6.14 11.58 6.60
N HIS A 31 4.85 11.92 6.56
CA HIS A 31 3.90 11.54 7.61
C HIS A 31 3.59 10.03 7.64
N ALA A 32 3.95 9.28 6.60
CA ALA A 32 3.88 7.83 6.55
C ALA A 32 5.18 7.14 6.98
N ASP A 33 6.29 7.89 7.17
CA ASP A 33 7.60 7.35 7.55
C ASP A 33 7.58 6.45 8.78
N PRO A 34 6.87 6.79 9.88
CA PRO A 34 6.78 5.92 11.06
C PRO A 34 6.20 4.53 10.77
N HIS A 35 5.54 4.35 9.63
CA HIS A 35 4.88 3.10 9.25
C HIS A 35 5.54 2.38 8.08
N ARG A 36 6.67 2.87 7.52
CA ARG A 36 7.34 2.25 6.37
C ARG A 36 7.62 0.77 6.55
N GLU A 37 8.15 0.37 7.71
CA GLU A 37 8.42 -1.05 8.00
C GLU A 37 7.14 -1.89 8.05
N ALA A 38 6.03 -1.33 8.53
CA ALA A 38 4.75 -2.02 8.54
C ALA A 38 4.19 -2.17 7.12
N ILE A 39 4.30 -1.13 6.30
CA ILE A 39 3.88 -1.13 4.88
C ILE A 39 4.69 -2.14 4.06
N ALA A 40 6.00 -2.25 4.32
CA ALA A 40 6.88 -3.21 3.65
C ALA A 40 6.45 -4.67 3.86
N LYS A 41 5.77 -4.96 4.97
CA LYS A 41 5.29 -6.31 5.35
C LYS A 41 3.92 -6.65 4.76
N PHE A 42 3.24 -5.72 4.07
CA PHE A 42 1.94 -6.02 3.47
C PHE A 42 2.02 -7.14 2.44
N ALA A 43 1.00 -7.99 2.45
CA ALA A 43 0.85 -9.00 1.43
C ALA A 43 0.59 -8.31 0.09
N ARG A 44 1.59 -8.40 -0.80
CA ARG A 44 1.62 -7.81 -2.15
C ARG A 44 0.62 -8.41 -3.15
N ILE A 45 -0.30 -9.26 -2.68
CA ILE A 45 -1.21 -10.04 -3.51
C ILE A 45 -2.60 -10.05 -2.86
N ASP A 46 -3.55 -9.41 -3.53
CA ASP A 46 -4.97 -9.72 -3.39
C ASP A 46 -5.32 -10.83 -4.42
N PRO A 47 -5.72 -12.04 -4.00
CA PRO A 47 -6.04 -13.13 -4.91
C PRO A 47 -7.26 -12.85 -5.80
N LYS A 48 -8.16 -11.94 -5.40
CA LYS A 48 -9.36 -11.58 -6.15
C LYS A 48 -9.10 -10.48 -7.19
N ALA A 49 -7.96 -9.80 -7.10
CA ALA A 49 -7.59 -8.73 -8.01
C ALA A 49 -7.04 -9.26 -9.34
N ASN A 50 -7.21 -8.51 -10.43
CA ASN A 50 -6.51 -8.83 -11.67
C ASN A 50 -5.01 -8.45 -11.60
N GLY A 51 -4.21 -8.98 -12.53
CA GLY A 51 -2.76 -8.77 -12.54
C GLY A 51 -2.33 -7.31 -12.62
N ARG A 52 -3.08 -6.47 -13.37
CA ARG A 52 -2.79 -5.03 -13.50
C ARG A 52 -2.90 -4.31 -12.16
N MET A 53 -3.97 -4.56 -11.42
CA MET A 53 -4.21 -3.92 -10.12
C MET A 53 -3.17 -4.38 -9.09
N ARG A 54 -2.85 -5.68 -9.05
CA ARG A 54 -1.78 -6.20 -8.17
C ARG A 54 -0.43 -5.53 -8.45
N ASN A 55 -0.06 -5.43 -9.74
CA ASN A 55 1.18 -4.77 -10.13
C ASN A 55 1.19 -3.29 -9.73
N TYR A 56 0.07 -2.59 -9.84
CA TYR A 56 -0.04 -1.20 -9.40
C TYR A 56 0.15 -1.06 -7.88
N ALA A 57 -0.56 -1.85 -7.08
CA ALA A 57 -0.42 -1.84 -5.62
C ALA A 57 1.03 -2.12 -5.19
N ASN A 58 1.70 -3.08 -5.85
CA ASN A 58 3.09 -3.43 -5.55
C ASN A 58 4.08 -2.30 -5.86
N ARG A 59 3.89 -1.61 -6.98
CA ARG A 59 4.69 -0.42 -7.32
C ARG A 59 4.45 0.72 -6.34
N LEU A 60 3.21 0.90 -5.89
CA LEU A 60 2.86 1.94 -4.94
C LEU A 60 3.45 1.67 -3.55
N ILE A 61 3.33 0.43 -3.05
CA ILE A 61 4.01 -0.02 -1.82
C ILE A 61 5.53 0.19 -1.95
N GLY A 62 6.14 -0.24 -3.07
CA GLY A 62 7.57 -0.07 -3.34
C GLY A 62 8.01 1.40 -3.31
N ARG A 63 7.20 2.31 -3.84
CA ARG A 63 7.47 3.75 -3.80
C ARG A 63 7.42 4.31 -2.37
N ILE A 64 6.36 3.99 -1.63
CA ILE A 64 6.16 4.47 -0.25
C ILE A 64 7.29 4.00 0.66
N VAL A 65 7.77 2.76 0.51
CA VAL A 65 8.86 2.23 1.34
C VAL A 65 10.24 2.68 0.87
N GLY A 66 10.37 3.22 -0.34
CA GLY A 66 11.66 3.65 -0.92
C GLY A 66 12.43 2.56 -1.66
N ASP A 67 11.80 1.43 -1.98
CA ASP A 67 12.38 0.32 -2.77
C ASP A 67 12.50 0.67 -4.27
N SER A 68 11.92 1.77 -4.73
CA SER A 68 11.93 2.18 -6.13
C SER A 68 13.10 3.15 -6.43
N ARG A 69 14.26 2.58 -6.78
CA ARG A 69 15.26 3.22 -7.66
C ARG A 69 15.20 2.61 -9.05
#